data_AF-A0A3T1D425-F1
#
_entry.id   AF-A0A3T1D425-F1
#
_cell.length_a   1.000
_cell.length_b   1.000
_cell.length_c   1.000
_cell.angle_alpha   90.00
_cell.angle_beta   90.00
_cell.angle_gamma   90.00
#
_symmetry.space_group_name_H-M   'P 1'
#
loop_
_entity.id
_entity.type
_entity.pdbx_description
1 polymer ?
#
loop_
_entity_poly.entity_id
_entity_poly.type
_entity_poly.pdbx_seq_one_letter_code
_entity_poly.pdbx_strand_id
1 'polypeptide(L)'
;MLTLAQVQAISAKNLEGLNPIVRRATEELIVRSFAVGVPIIIVQGLRTIAYQNQLYAQGRTAPGTIVTNAKGGYSFHNFGLAVDFALLLPDGKAISWDTYRDGNRDGQRDWIQVATIAKGLGFEWGGDWAHFVDMPHFQMAFGLTTAKLRAGAKPPTTVITTEEDQPMTKEEKQAFEALQKKVGEQSSTVSILTQKIKDIETNIPAPKWFVTEFGDKVLEKIKDPTGTLDFWRSLAVSLRVQGYKKV
;
A
#
# COMPACT_ATOMS: atom_id res chain seq x y z
N MET A 1 2.28 -17.03 15.58
CA MET A 1 2.17 -16.01 14.51
C MET A 1 2.40 -16.72 13.18
N LEU A 2 1.68 -16.30 12.14
CA LEU A 2 1.84 -16.81 10.78
C LEU A 2 3.20 -16.35 10.23
N THR A 3 3.97 -17.26 9.63
CA THR A 3 5.28 -16.97 9.03
C THR A 3 5.17 -16.86 7.51
N LEU A 4 6.07 -16.09 6.89
CA LEU A 4 6.12 -15.97 5.42
C LEU A 4 6.27 -17.34 4.74
N ALA A 5 7.10 -18.22 5.29
CA ALA A 5 7.29 -19.57 4.76
C ALA A 5 6.00 -20.40 4.77
N GLN A 6 5.17 -20.28 5.82
CA GLN A 6 3.85 -20.93 5.84
C GLN A 6 2.92 -20.37 4.78
N VAL A 7 2.91 -19.05 4.56
CA VAL A 7 2.08 -18.40 3.53
C VAL A 7 2.48 -18.86 2.13
N GLN A 8 3.79 -18.87 1.85
CA GLN A 8 4.32 -19.34 0.57
C GLN A 8 3.99 -20.81 0.31
N ALA A 9 4.09 -21.66 1.34
CA ALA A 9 3.78 -23.08 1.23
C ALA A 9 2.32 -23.35 0.82
N ILE A 10 1.36 -22.55 1.29
CA ILE A 10 -0.06 -22.69 0.91
C ILE A 10 -0.26 -22.46 -0.60
N SER A 11 0.50 -21.54 -1.17
CA SER A 11 0.35 -21.14 -2.59
C SER A 11 1.17 -22.01 -3.56
N ALA A 12 2.15 -22.77 -3.06
CA ALA A 12 3.18 -23.43 -3.88
C ALA A 12 2.63 -24.25 -5.06
N LYS A 13 1.59 -25.05 -4.82
CA LYS A 13 0.96 -25.87 -5.86
C LYS A 13 0.33 -25.03 -6.98
N ASN A 14 -0.26 -23.89 -6.64
CA ASN A 14 -0.91 -23.01 -7.62
C ASN A 14 0.10 -22.19 -8.44
N LEU A 15 1.39 -22.21 -8.07
CA LEU A 15 2.46 -21.59 -8.85
C LEU A 15 3.07 -22.53 -9.91
N GLU A 16 2.71 -23.81 -9.88
CA GLU A 16 3.20 -24.79 -10.84
C GLU A 16 2.68 -24.50 -12.25
N GLY A 17 3.56 -24.58 -13.24
CA GLY A 17 3.23 -24.37 -14.65
C GLY A 17 2.95 -22.92 -15.06
N LEU A 18 3.10 -21.96 -14.13
CA LEU A 18 3.12 -20.54 -14.49
C LEU A 18 4.34 -20.21 -15.35
N ASN A 19 4.18 -19.20 -16.21
CA ASN A 19 5.31 -18.58 -16.88
C ASN A 19 6.35 -18.09 -15.84
N PRO A 20 7.67 -18.23 -16.07
CA PRO A 20 8.67 -17.89 -15.05
C PRO A 20 8.63 -16.44 -14.56
N ILE A 21 8.34 -15.48 -15.44
CA ILE A 21 8.21 -14.06 -15.07
C ILE A 21 6.99 -13.87 -14.17
N VAL A 22 5.86 -14.45 -14.57
CA VAL A 22 4.61 -14.41 -13.79
C VAL A 22 4.80 -15.06 -12.43
N ARG A 23 5.45 -16.23 -12.38
CA ARG A 23 5.77 -16.93 -11.14
C ARG A 23 6.62 -16.07 -10.21
N ARG A 24 7.73 -15.50 -10.69
CA ARG A 24 8.60 -14.64 -9.89
C ARG A 24 7.84 -13.42 -9.36
N ALA A 25 7.04 -12.77 -10.20
CA ALA A 25 6.21 -11.65 -9.78
C ALA A 25 5.13 -12.05 -8.75
N THR A 26 4.53 -13.23 -8.88
CA THR A 26 3.57 -13.75 -7.90
C THR A 26 4.24 -14.09 -6.56
N GLU A 27 5.44 -14.69 -6.59
CA GLU A 27 6.22 -14.96 -5.37
C GLU A 27 6.58 -13.64 -4.66
N GLU A 28 7.02 -12.63 -5.41
CA GLU A 28 7.30 -11.29 -4.88
C GLU A 28 6.05 -10.58 -4.35
N LEU A 29 4.91 -10.75 -5.01
CA LEU A 29 3.62 -10.25 -4.53
C LEU A 29 3.29 -10.81 -3.15
N ILE A 30 3.44 -12.11 -2.94
CA ILE A 30 3.21 -12.75 -1.62
C ILE A 30 4.14 -12.14 -0.57
N VAL A 31 5.43 -11.95 -0.89
CA VAL A 31 6.43 -11.38 0.02
C VAL A 31 6.06 -9.93 0.39
N ARG A 32 5.78 -9.08 -0.60
CA ARG A 32 5.47 -7.66 -0.39
C ARG A 32 4.15 -7.46 0.35
N SER A 33 3.11 -8.24 0.01
CA SER A 33 1.84 -8.20 0.71
C SER A 33 2.00 -8.65 2.17
N PHE A 34 2.78 -9.70 2.44
CA PHE A 34 3.10 -10.10 3.81
C PHE A 34 3.85 -9.01 4.59
N ALA A 35 4.81 -8.33 3.95
CA ALA A 35 5.62 -7.28 4.59
C ALA A 35 4.80 -6.06 5.04
N VAL A 36 3.69 -5.75 4.35
CA VAL A 36 2.76 -4.67 4.74
C VAL A 36 1.64 -5.14 5.68
N GLY A 37 1.73 -6.38 6.19
CA GLY A 37 0.75 -6.94 7.13
C GLY A 37 -0.53 -7.46 6.47
N VAL A 38 -0.54 -7.64 5.15
CA VAL A 38 -1.69 -8.14 4.37
C VAL A 38 -1.33 -9.49 3.74
N PRO A 39 -1.30 -10.59 4.50
CA PRO A 39 -0.96 -11.89 3.92
C PRO A 39 -2.03 -12.34 2.90
N ILE A 40 -1.57 -12.89 1.78
CA ILE A 40 -2.44 -13.41 0.71
C ILE A 40 -2.09 -14.87 0.38
N ILE A 41 -3.02 -15.56 -0.28
CA ILE A 41 -2.74 -16.83 -0.93
C ILE A 41 -3.15 -16.78 -2.39
N ILE A 42 -2.50 -17.59 -3.22
CA ILE A 42 -2.90 -17.84 -4.60
C ILE A 42 -3.85 -19.02 -4.61
N VAL A 43 -5.08 -18.80 -5.08
CA VAL A 43 -6.16 -19.80 -5.11
C VAL A 43 -6.28 -20.47 -6.49
N GLN A 44 -5.85 -19.81 -7.55
CA GLN A 44 -5.79 -20.36 -8.90
C GLN A 44 -4.55 -19.85 -9.63
N GLY A 45 -3.92 -20.73 -10.43
CA GLY A 45 -2.84 -20.39 -11.35
C GLY A 45 -3.12 -20.95 -12.73
N LEU A 46 -2.24 -21.81 -13.24
CA LEU A 46 -2.45 -22.51 -14.52
C LEU A 46 -3.72 -23.37 -14.47
N ARG A 47 -4.63 -23.15 -15.43
CA ARG A 47 -5.81 -24.00 -15.66
C ARG A 47 -5.67 -24.77 -16.96
N THR A 48 -5.78 -26.09 -16.91
CA THR A 48 -5.81 -26.90 -18.14
C THR A 48 -7.04 -26.53 -18.99
N ILE A 49 -6.95 -26.74 -20.30
CA ILE A 49 -8.06 -26.51 -21.25
C ILE A 49 -9.31 -27.31 -20.84
N ALA A 50 -9.12 -28.56 -20.41
CA ALA A 50 -10.20 -29.42 -19.96
C ALA A 50 -10.89 -28.86 -18.71
N TYR A 51 -10.11 -28.43 -17.71
CA TYR A 51 -10.65 -27.83 -16.49
C TYR A 51 -11.39 -26.52 -16.78
N GLN A 52 -10.85 -25.66 -17.66
CA GLN A 52 -11.52 -24.43 -18.08
C GLN A 52 -12.86 -24.72 -18.76
N ASN A 53 -12.93 -25.75 -19.62
CA ASN A 53 -14.19 -26.14 -20.25
C ASN A 53 -15.20 -26.66 -19.24
N GLN A 54 -14.77 -27.36 -18.19
CA GLN A 54 -15.65 -27.78 -17.09
C GLN A 54 -16.21 -26.57 -16.34
N LEU A 55 -15.38 -25.57 -16.02
CA LEU A 55 -15.84 -24.33 -15.40
C LEU A 55 -16.80 -23.55 -16.30
N TYR A 56 -16.53 -23.50 -17.61
CA TYR A 56 -17.42 -22.85 -18.58
C TYR A 56 -18.78 -23.54 -18.68
N ALA A 57 -18.85 -24.86 -18.50
CA ALA A 57 -20.09 -25.63 -18.53
C ALA A 57 -21.02 -25.33 -17.34
N GLN A 58 -20.49 -24.92 -16.18
CA GLN A 58 -21.29 -24.62 -14.99
C GLN A 58 -22.31 -23.50 -15.26
N GLY A 59 -23.56 -23.73 -14.87
CA GLY A 59 -24.68 -22.83 -15.11
C GLY A 59 -25.11 -22.72 -16.58
N ARG A 60 -24.55 -23.55 -17.47
CA ARG A 60 -24.90 -23.61 -18.90
C ARG A 60 -25.35 -25.00 -19.31
N THR A 61 -24.44 -25.96 -19.27
CA THR A 61 -24.63 -27.36 -19.66
C THR A 61 -24.37 -28.33 -18.50
N ALA A 62 -23.91 -27.82 -17.36
CA ALA A 62 -23.77 -28.53 -16.09
C ALA A 62 -24.38 -27.69 -14.95
N PRO A 63 -24.86 -28.32 -13.85
CA PRO A 63 -25.34 -27.59 -12.68
C PRO A 63 -24.28 -26.67 -12.05
N GLY A 64 -24.74 -25.66 -11.31
CA GLY A 64 -23.89 -24.68 -10.62
C GLY A 64 -24.09 -23.25 -11.12
N THR A 65 -23.42 -22.30 -10.48
CA THR A 65 -23.41 -20.90 -10.91
C THR A 65 -22.40 -20.68 -12.04
N ILE A 66 -22.63 -19.66 -12.87
CA ILE A 66 -21.64 -19.26 -13.88
C ILE A 66 -20.46 -18.61 -13.17
N VAL A 67 -19.29 -19.26 -13.23
CA VAL A 67 -18.04 -18.77 -12.62
C VAL A 67 -17.04 -18.23 -13.65
N THR A 68 -17.32 -18.39 -14.94
CA THR A 68 -16.48 -17.85 -16.02
C THR A 68 -17.26 -17.67 -17.30
N ASN A 69 -16.83 -16.69 -18.11
CA ASN A 69 -17.29 -16.49 -19.49
C ASN A 69 -16.31 -17.04 -20.54
N ALA A 70 -15.12 -17.50 -20.12
CA ALA A 70 -14.08 -17.97 -21.02
C ALA A 70 -14.13 -19.50 -21.21
N LYS A 71 -14.20 -19.94 -22.47
CA LYS A 71 -13.94 -21.33 -22.86
C LYS A 71 -12.46 -21.69 -22.71
N GLY A 72 -12.13 -22.96 -22.74
CA GLY A 72 -10.75 -23.43 -22.79
C GLY A 72 -9.97 -22.80 -23.95
N GLY A 73 -8.84 -22.18 -23.63
CA GLY A 73 -7.98 -21.44 -24.57
C GLY A 73 -8.35 -19.98 -24.73
N TYR A 74 -9.37 -19.49 -24.02
CA TYR A 74 -9.82 -18.10 -24.03
C TYR A 74 -9.57 -17.37 -22.71
N SER A 75 -8.88 -18.01 -21.76
CA SER A 75 -8.42 -17.40 -20.50
C SER A 75 -6.89 -17.39 -20.44
N PHE A 76 -6.30 -16.32 -19.88
CA PHE A 76 -4.85 -16.25 -19.62
C PHE A 76 -4.36 -17.32 -18.62
N HIS A 77 -5.24 -17.83 -17.76
CA HIS A 77 -4.92 -18.99 -16.93
C HIS A 77 -4.58 -20.22 -17.75
N ASN A 78 -5.08 -20.36 -18.98
CA ASN A 78 -4.77 -21.53 -19.83
C ASN A 78 -3.35 -21.51 -20.39
N PHE A 79 -2.65 -20.38 -20.22
CA PHE A 79 -1.31 -20.16 -20.72
C PHE A 79 -0.30 -19.92 -19.58
N GLY A 80 -0.71 -20.10 -18.32
CA GLY A 80 0.14 -19.83 -17.15
C GLY A 80 0.46 -18.35 -16.97
N LEU A 81 -0.43 -17.46 -17.46
CA LEU A 81 -0.22 -16.01 -17.50
C LEU A 81 -1.13 -15.22 -16.55
N ALA A 82 -1.86 -15.91 -15.69
CA ALA A 82 -2.77 -15.30 -14.73
C ALA A 82 -2.81 -16.08 -13.41
N VAL A 83 -3.14 -15.36 -12.34
CA VAL A 83 -3.33 -15.90 -11.00
C VAL A 83 -4.55 -15.23 -10.36
N ASP A 84 -5.27 -15.99 -9.53
CA ASP A 84 -6.30 -15.44 -8.65
C ASP A 84 -5.79 -15.49 -7.20
N PHE A 85 -6.01 -14.41 -6.44
CA PHE A 85 -5.62 -14.33 -5.04
C PHE A 85 -6.83 -14.24 -4.09
N ALA A 86 -6.58 -14.53 -2.81
CA ALA A 86 -7.49 -14.22 -1.73
C ALA A 86 -6.71 -13.69 -0.51
N LEU A 87 -7.37 -12.90 0.35
CA LEU A 87 -6.78 -12.45 1.60
C LEU A 87 -6.71 -13.62 2.58
N LEU A 88 -5.56 -13.85 3.20
CA LEU A 88 -5.39 -14.86 4.24
C LEU A 88 -5.66 -14.23 5.60
N LEU A 89 -6.52 -14.84 6.41
CA LEU A 89 -6.80 -14.34 7.75
C LEU A 89 -5.64 -14.62 8.72
N PRO A 90 -5.52 -13.87 9.84
CA PRO A 90 -4.38 -13.97 10.76
C PRO A 90 -4.14 -15.36 11.37
N ASP A 91 -5.17 -16.22 11.38
CA ASP A 91 -5.07 -17.60 11.86
C ASP A 91 -4.39 -18.55 10.86
N GLY A 92 -4.15 -18.09 9.62
CA GLY A 92 -3.55 -18.87 8.53
C GLY A 92 -4.44 -20.00 8.01
N LYS A 93 -5.70 -20.07 8.42
CA LYS A 93 -6.62 -21.18 8.13
C LYS A 93 -7.80 -20.76 7.26
N ALA A 94 -8.27 -19.54 7.42
CA ALA A 94 -9.41 -19.01 6.68
C ALA A 94 -8.97 -17.94 5.69
N ILE A 95 -9.71 -17.83 4.59
CA ILE A 95 -9.56 -16.75 3.62
C ILE A 95 -10.74 -15.79 3.70
N SER A 96 -10.50 -14.53 3.32
CA SER A 96 -11.53 -13.52 3.15
C SER A 96 -11.64 -13.11 1.69
N TRP A 97 -12.88 -12.99 1.23
CA TRP A 97 -13.25 -12.39 -0.06
C TRP A 97 -13.77 -10.95 0.10
N ASP A 98 -13.71 -10.40 1.32
CA ASP A 98 -14.16 -9.04 1.61
C ASP A 98 -13.16 -8.00 1.05
N THR A 99 -13.57 -7.37 -0.05
CA THR A 99 -12.79 -6.33 -0.75
C THR A 99 -12.73 -5.00 0.02
N TYR A 100 -13.55 -4.83 1.06
CA TYR A 100 -13.59 -3.64 1.92
C TYR A 100 -12.79 -3.80 3.21
N ARG A 101 -12.25 -4.99 3.45
CA ARG A 101 -11.47 -5.30 4.65
C ARG A 101 -10.25 -4.39 4.79
N ASP A 102 -10.08 -3.85 6.00
CA ASP A 102 -8.85 -3.20 6.48
C ASP A 102 -8.38 -3.97 7.72
N GLY A 103 -7.61 -5.04 7.48
CA GLY A 103 -7.23 -5.98 8.53
C GLY A 103 -5.98 -5.59 9.28
N ASN A 104 -5.08 -4.85 8.63
CA ASN A 104 -3.89 -4.29 9.25
C ASN A 104 -4.17 -2.95 9.96
N ARG A 105 -5.38 -2.37 9.77
CA ARG A 105 -5.89 -1.15 10.43
C ARG A 105 -5.07 0.09 10.10
N ASP A 106 -4.56 0.16 8.88
CA ASP A 106 -3.78 1.30 8.39
C ASP A 106 -4.65 2.35 7.68
N GLY A 107 -5.97 2.15 7.63
CA GLY A 107 -6.92 3.03 6.97
C GLY A 107 -7.07 2.77 5.47
N GLN A 108 -6.42 1.75 4.91
CA GLN A 108 -6.51 1.34 3.52
C GLN A 108 -7.10 -0.06 3.38
N ARG A 109 -7.94 -0.25 2.36
CA ARG A 109 -8.50 -1.57 2.07
C ARG A 109 -7.40 -2.53 1.62
N ASP A 110 -7.25 -3.64 2.32
CA ASP A 110 -6.26 -4.70 2.07
C ASP A 110 -6.25 -5.13 0.59
N TRP A 111 -7.43 -5.31 -0.01
CA TRP A 111 -7.58 -5.73 -1.40
C TRP A 111 -6.95 -4.73 -2.39
N ILE A 112 -7.09 -3.43 -2.11
CA ILE A 112 -6.55 -2.35 -2.92
C ILE A 112 -5.04 -2.24 -2.73
N GLN A 113 -4.54 -2.48 -1.51
CA GLN A 113 -3.10 -2.55 -1.25
C GLN A 113 -2.46 -3.67 -2.08
N VAL A 114 -3.03 -4.88 -2.06
CA VAL A 114 -2.54 -6.01 -2.86
C VAL A 114 -2.59 -5.71 -4.35
N ALA A 115 -3.68 -5.12 -4.86
CA ALA A 115 -3.78 -4.71 -6.26
C ALA A 115 -2.73 -3.67 -6.65
N THR A 116 -2.44 -2.70 -5.76
CA THR A 116 -1.42 -1.67 -5.99
C THR A 116 -0.02 -2.29 -6.07
N ILE A 117 0.30 -3.21 -5.16
CA ILE A 117 1.56 -3.97 -5.18
C ILE A 117 1.67 -4.79 -6.47
N ALA A 118 0.61 -5.51 -6.85
CA ALA A 118 0.59 -6.33 -8.06
C ALA A 118 0.83 -5.50 -9.34
N LYS A 119 0.17 -4.35 -9.45
CA LYS A 119 0.41 -3.40 -10.57
C LYS A 119 1.87 -2.93 -10.61
N GLY A 120 2.45 -2.62 -9.45
CA GLY A 120 3.87 -2.26 -9.35
C GLY A 120 4.84 -3.39 -9.76
N LEU A 121 4.37 -4.64 -9.76
CA LEU A 121 5.10 -5.82 -10.24
C LEU A 121 4.82 -6.15 -11.73
N GLY A 122 4.03 -5.32 -12.41
CA GLY A 122 3.73 -5.46 -13.84
C GLY A 122 2.45 -6.24 -14.14
N PHE A 123 1.61 -6.55 -13.15
CA PHE A 123 0.31 -7.17 -13.39
C PHE A 123 -0.73 -6.15 -13.87
N GLU A 124 -1.56 -6.59 -14.82
CA GLU A 124 -2.89 -6.02 -15.04
C GLU A 124 -3.85 -6.62 -13.99
N TRP A 125 -4.78 -5.81 -13.48
CA TRP A 125 -5.75 -6.25 -12.48
C TRP A 125 -7.17 -6.29 -13.03
N GLY A 126 -7.88 -7.40 -12.80
CA GLY A 126 -9.26 -7.59 -13.21
C GLY A 126 -10.26 -6.65 -12.52
N GLY A 127 -9.87 -6.06 -11.38
CA GLY A 127 -10.64 -5.01 -10.71
C GLY A 127 -10.75 -3.70 -11.50
N ASP A 128 -9.85 -3.45 -12.46
CA ASP A 128 -9.89 -2.27 -13.32
C ASP A 128 -10.74 -2.44 -14.58
N TRP A 129 -11.24 -3.65 -14.85
CA TRP A 129 -11.98 -3.91 -16.08
C TRP A 129 -13.34 -3.20 -16.09
N ALA A 130 -13.65 -2.49 -17.17
CA ALA A 130 -14.91 -1.76 -17.31
C ALA A 130 -16.16 -2.67 -17.31
N HIS A 131 -15.99 -3.92 -17.73
CA HIS A 131 -17.03 -4.93 -17.76
C HIS A 131 -16.48 -6.23 -17.19
N PHE A 132 -17.33 -6.99 -16.48
CA PHE A 132 -16.94 -8.24 -15.82
C PHE A 132 -15.76 -8.06 -14.87
N VAL A 133 -15.87 -7.07 -13.97
CA VAL A 133 -14.90 -6.82 -12.90
C VAL A 133 -14.58 -8.12 -12.16
N ASP A 134 -13.32 -8.51 -12.18
CA ASP A 134 -12.82 -9.75 -11.58
C ASP A 134 -11.77 -9.41 -10.52
N MET A 135 -12.25 -9.15 -9.30
CA MET A 135 -11.45 -8.61 -8.20
C MET A 135 -10.25 -9.48 -7.78
N PRO A 136 -10.33 -10.83 -7.81
CA PRO A 136 -9.20 -11.71 -7.52
C PRO A 136 -8.15 -11.79 -8.63
N HIS A 137 -8.47 -11.41 -9.86
CA HIS A 137 -7.69 -11.80 -11.05
C HIS A 137 -6.53 -10.84 -11.33
N PHE A 138 -5.33 -11.39 -11.49
CA PHE A 138 -4.16 -10.70 -12.03
C PHE A 138 -3.63 -11.41 -13.27
N GLN A 139 -3.17 -10.66 -14.27
CA GLN A 139 -2.55 -11.23 -15.47
C GLN A 139 -1.37 -10.42 -16.00
N MET A 140 -0.48 -11.09 -16.72
CA MET A 140 0.55 -10.44 -17.55
C MET A 140 0.37 -10.88 -19.00
N ALA A 141 -0.21 -10.00 -19.81
CA ALA A 141 -0.51 -10.31 -21.21
C ALA A 141 0.72 -10.22 -22.13
N PHE A 142 1.74 -9.44 -21.75
CA PHE A 142 2.93 -9.16 -22.58
C PHE A 142 2.58 -8.64 -24.00
N GLY A 143 1.49 -7.87 -24.13
CA GLY A 143 0.98 -7.42 -25.43
C GLY A 143 0.37 -8.52 -26.31
N LEU A 144 0.19 -9.73 -25.77
CA LEU A 144 -0.43 -10.86 -26.46
C LEU A 144 -1.91 -10.97 -26.11
N THR A 145 -2.71 -11.32 -27.11
CA THR A 145 -4.10 -11.71 -26.90
C THR A 145 -4.21 -13.23 -26.79
N THR A 146 -5.28 -13.74 -26.18
CA THR A 146 -5.54 -15.19 -26.12
C THR A 146 -5.64 -15.81 -27.52
N ALA A 147 -6.07 -15.05 -28.53
CA ALA A 147 -6.05 -15.50 -29.92
C ALA A 147 -4.63 -15.74 -30.45
N LYS A 148 -3.69 -14.81 -30.20
CA LYS A 148 -2.28 -14.99 -30.55
C LYS A 148 -1.66 -16.18 -29.80
N LEU A 149 -1.98 -16.33 -28.52
CA LEU A 149 -1.51 -17.45 -27.70
C LEU A 149 -2.02 -18.80 -28.22
N ARG A 150 -3.32 -18.89 -28.60
CA ARG A 150 -3.86 -20.09 -29.28
C ARG A 150 -3.19 -20.37 -30.62
N ALA A 151 -2.78 -19.32 -31.35
CA ALA A 151 -2.02 -19.44 -32.59
C ALA A 151 -0.54 -19.79 -32.39
N GLY A 152 -0.08 -19.97 -31.14
CA GLY A 152 1.27 -20.42 -30.81
C GLY A 152 2.27 -19.30 -30.51
N ALA A 153 1.84 -18.04 -30.40
CA ALA A 153 2.71 -16.98 -29.90
C ALA A 153 3.16 -17.30 -28.47
N LYS A 154 4.45 -17.06 -28.17
CA LYS A 154 5.03 -17.39 -26.86
C LYS A 154 5.32 -16.11 -26.08
N PRO A 155 4.88 -16.01 -24.81
CA PRO A 155 5.28 -14.92 -23.93
C PRO A 155 6.78 -15.03 -23.60
N PRO A 156 7.44 -13.93 -23.21
CA PRO A 156 8.81 -13.98 -22.70
C PRO A 156 8.89 -14.90 -21.48
N THR A 157 9.93 -15.74 -21.42
CA THR A 157 10.15 -16.70 -20.33
C THR A 157 11.42 -16.42 -19.55
N THR A 158 12.36 -15.70 -20.13
CA THR A 158 13.58 -15.26 -19.45
C THR A 158 13.30 -13.93 -18.79
N VAL A 159 13.52 -13.84 -17.48
CA VAL A 159 13.63 -12.54 -16.83
C VAL A 159 14.87 -11.89 -17.44
N ILE A 160 14.69 -10.92 -18.32
CA ILE A 160 15.81 -10.09 -18.78
C ILE A 160 16.23 -9.34 -17.52
N THR A 161 17.32 -9.76 -16.91
CA THR A 161 18.02 -8.97 -15.90
C THR A 161 18.58 -7.76 -16.64
N THR A 162 17.75 -6.72 -16.78
CA THR A 162 18.27 -5.38 -17.02
C THR A 162 19.19 -5.05 -15.84
N GLU A 163 20.18 -4.18 -16.05
CA GLU A 163 21.19 -3.83 -15.03
C GLU A 163 20.59 -3.44 -13.67
N GLU A 164 19.32 -3.02 -13.63
CA GLU A 164 18.50 -2.75 -12.43
C GLU A 164 18.28 -3.98 -11.51
N ASP A 165 18.38 -5.19 -12.03
CA ASP A 165 18.12 -6.46 -11.31
C ASP A 165 19.43 -7.08 -10.76
N GLN A 166 20.58 -6.41 -10.97
CA GLN A 166 21.84 -6.78 -10.32
C GLN A 166 21.80 -6.39 -8.83
N PRO A 167 22.43 -7.18 -7.93
CA PRO A 167 22.61 -6.73 -6.56
C PRO A 167 23.34 -5.39 -6.60
N MET A 168 22.78 -4.40 -5.88
CA MET A 168 23.36 -3.05 -5.80
C MET A 168 24.87 -3.11 -5.66
N THR A 169 25.58 -2.34 -6.49
CA THR A 169 27.03 -2.20 -6.35
C THR A 169 27.37 -1.71 -4.94
N LYS A 170 28.60 -1.95 -4.49
CA LYS A 170 29.04 -1.52 -3.17
C LYS A 170 28.87 -0.01 -3.00
N GLU A 171 29.11 0.73 -4.08
CA GLU A 171 29.00 2.17 -4.19
C GLU A 171 27.53 2.63 -4.10
N GLU A 172 26.62 1.99 -4.83
CA GLU A 172 25.19 2.29 -4.74
C GLU A 172 24.62 1.95 -3.36
N LYS A 173 25.04 0.84 -2.75
CA LYS A 173 24.61 0.46 -1.41
C LYS A 173 25.04 1.50 -0.38
N GLN A 174 26.28 1.97 -0.47
CA GLN A 174 26.78 3.06 0.38
C GLN A 174 25.99 4.36 0.15
N ALA A 175 25.68 4.69 -1.10
CA ALA A 175 24.89 5.87 -1.42
C ALA A 175 23.46 5.78 -0.86
N PHE A 176 22.83 4.61 -0.93
CA PHE A 176 21.50 4.37 -0.38
C PHE A 176 21.47 4.41 1.14
N GLU A 177 22.46 3.80 1.81
CA GLU A 177 22.61 3.89 3.28
C GLU A 177 22.81 5.34 3.72
N ALA A 178 23.63 6.11 2.98
CA ALA A 178 23.81 7.54 3.23
C ALA A 178 22.50 8.33 3.02
N LEU A 179 21.72 7.98 1.99
CA LEU A 179 20.43 8.61 1.73
C LEU A 179 19.41 8.29 2.83
N GLN A 180 19.31 7.03 3.26
CA GLN A 180 18.44 6.63 4.37
C GLN A 180 18.78 7.38 5.66
N LYS A 181 20.08 7.51 5.97
CA LYS A 181 20.53 8.29 7.11
C LYS A 181 20.08 9.75 7.01
N LYS A 182 20.28 10.38 5.84
CA LYS A 182 19.87 11.77 5.61
C LYS A 182 18.35 11.95 5.71
N VAL A 183 17.56 11.00 5.21
CA VAL A 183 16.09 11.01 5.34
C VAL A 183 15.68 10.88 6.80
N GLY A 184 16.33 10.02 7.59
CA GLY A 184 16.09 9.91 9.03
C GLY A 184 16.41 11.20 9.80
N GLU A 185 17.53 11.86 9.47
CA GLU A 185 17.91 13.17 10.04
C GLU A 185 16.92 14.27 9.66
N GLN A 186 16.47 14.30 8.41
CA GLN A 186 15.44 15.23 7.94
C GLN A 186 14.10 15.00 8.65
N SER A 187 13.68 13.73 8.79
CA SER A 187 12.44 13.37 9.51
C SER A 187 12.48 13.86 10.97
N SER A 188 13.61 13.66 11.64
CA SER A 188 13.84 14.16 13.01
C SER A 188 13.77 15.67 13.08
N THR A 189 14.38 16.36 12.10
CA THR A 189 14.36 17.82 12.02
C THR A 189 12.96 18.36 11.79
N VAL A 190 12.19 17.75 10.89
CA VAL A 190 10.79 18.13 10.63
C VAL A 190 9.95 17.94 11.89
N SER A 191 10.12 16.84 12.63
CA SER A 191 9.43 16.63 13.90
C SER A 191 9.73 17.74 14.92
N ILE A 192 11.00 18.12 15.08
CA ILE A 192 11.41 19.21 15.99
C ILE A 192 10.81 20.56 15.55
N LEU A 193 10.85 20.87 14.25
CA LEU A 193 10.31 22.12 13.73
C LEU A 193 8.79 22.19 13.91
N THR A 194 8.08 21.09 13.65
CA THR A 194 6.64 20.99 13.89
C THR A 194 6.29 21.23 15.36
N GLN A 195 7.08 20.67 16.29
CA GLN A 195 6.87 20.91 17.72
C GLN A 195 7.13 22.38 18.09
N LYS A 196 8.20 22.99 17.58
CA LYS A 196 8.49 24.41 17.81
C LYS A 196 7.39 25.32 17.27
N ILE A 197 6.85 25.02 16.08
CA ILE A 197 5.73 25.76 15.50
C ILE A 197 4.51 25.67 16.42
N LYS A 198 4.19 24.45 16.88
CA LYS A 198 3.11 24.24 17.85
C LYS A 198 3.31 25.06 19.13
N ASP A 199 4.53 25.09 19.67
CA ASP A 199 4.85 25.85 20.89
C ASP A 199 4.71 27.37 20.68
N ILE A 200 5.02 27.88 19.48
CA ILE A 200 4.86 29.29 19.10
C ILE A 200 3.38 29.66 18.90
N GLU A 201 2.60 28.78 18.27
CA GLU A 201 1.18 28.98 17.99
C GLU A 201 0.27 28.72 19.20
N THR A 202 0.80 28.11 20.26
CA THR A 202 0.01 27.80 21.46
C THR A 202 -0.33 29.08 22.22
N ASN A 203 -1.63 29.31 22.43
CA ASN A 203 -2.09 30.34 23.35
C ASN A 203 -1.77 29.94 24.78
N ILE A 204 -0.96 30.77 25.43
CA ILE A 204 -0.60 30.63 26.84
C ILE A 204 -1.24 31.76 27.66
N PRO A 205 -1.53 31.53 28.95
CA PRO A 205 -1.86 32.60 29.87
C PRO A 205 -0.73 33.63 29.96
N ALA A 206 -1.03 34.81 30.51
CA ALA A 206 -0.06 35.88 30.71
C ALA A 206 1.24 35.37 31.35
N PRO A 207 2.40 35.51 30.67
CA PRO A 207 3.67 35.07 31.21
C PRO A 207 4.02 35.79 32.51
N LYS A 208 4.72 35.11 33.42
CA LYS A 208 5.13 35.67 34.72
C LYS A 208 5.87 37.01 34.59
N TRP A 209 6.73 37.17 33.57
CA TRP A 209 7.44 38.42 33.31
C TRP A 209 6.49 39.57 32.97
N PHE A 210 5.43 39.29 32.21
CA PHE A 210 4.42 40.27 31.81
C PHE A 210 3.63 40.74 33.03
N VAL A 211 3.17 39.79 33.85
CA VAL A 211 2.43 40.09 35.10
C VAL A 211 3.29 40.84 36.11
N THR A 212 4.58 40.50 36.20
CA THR A 212 5.52 41.19 37.10
C THR A 212 5.62 42.67 36.73
N GLU A 213 5.72 42.97 35.45
CA GLU A 213 5.89 44.33 34.92
C GLU A 213 4.59 45.15 34.92
N PHE A 214 3.49 44.60 34.41
CA PHE A 214 2.25 45.36 34.18
C PHE A 214 1.16 45.12 35.24
N GLY A 215 1.27 44.06 36.04
CA GLY A 215 0.30 43.69 37.08
C GLY A 215 -0.98 43.03 36.55
N ASP A 216 -1.72 42.38 37.44
CA ASP A 216 -2.90 41.57 37.08
C ASP A 216 -4.09 42.39 36.58
N LYS A 217 -4.21 43.67 37.00
CA LYS A 217 -5.29 44.58 36.59
C LYS A 217 -5.35 44.83 35.07
N VAL A 218 -4.23 44.63 34.36
CA VAL A 218 -4.21 44.73 32.89
C VAL A 218 -4.96 43.56 32.25
N LEU A 219 -4.90 42.39 32.87
CA LEU A 219 -5.52 41.17 32.35
C LEU A 219 -7.05 41.23 32.44
N GLU A 220 -7.60 41.91 33.43
CA GLU A 220 -9.06 42.13 33.59
C GLU A 220 -9.67 42.91 32.41
N LYS A 221 -8.86 43.66 31.66
CA LYS A 221 -9.29 44.42 30.48
C LYS A 221 -9.25 43.58 29.19
N ILE A 222 -8.76 42.34 29.26
CA ILE A 222 -8.62 41.44 28.12
C ILE A 222 -9.73 40.38 28.23
N LYS A 223 -10.60 40.32 27.21
CA LYS A 223 -11.76 39.42 27.19
C LYS A 223 -11.37 37.93 27.30
N ASP A 224 -10.21 37.56 26.74
CA ASP A 224 -9.58 36.25 26.89
C ASP A 224 -8.07 36.48 27.15
N PRO A 225 -7.60 36.39 28.40
CA PRO A 225 -6.21 36.68 28.77
C PRO A 225 -5.28 35.51 28.43
N THR A 226 -5.45 34.94 27.24
CA THR A 226 -4.57 33.95 26.65
C THR A 226 -4.11 34.42 25.27
N GLY A 227 -2.89 34.05 24.89
CA GLY A 227 -2.33 34.44 23.60
C GLY A 227 -0.94 33.86 23.41
N THR A 228 -0.44 33.91 22.17
CA THR A 228 0.91 33.45 21.85
C THR A 228 1.97 34.28 22.58
N LEU A 229 3.19 33.76 22.70
CA LEU A 229 4.28 34.50 23.33
C LEU A 229 4.55 35.85 22.64
N ASP A 230 4.39 35.91 21.31
CA ASP A 230 4.56 37.14 20.52
C ASP A 230 3.40 38.12 20.69
N PHE A 231 2.18 37.63 20.92
CA PHE A 231 1.06 38.48 21.35
C PHE A 231 1.42 39.20 22.66
N TRP A 232 1.92 38.47 23.66
CA TRP A 232 2.31 39.07 24.96
C TRP A 232 3.46 40.07 24.83
N ARG A 233 4.47 39.77 23.99
CA ARG A 233 5.57 40.71 23.70
C ARG A 233 5.07 41.98 23.01
N SER A 234 4.19 41.84 22.03
CA SER A 234 3.64 42.97 21.27
C SER A 234 2.76 43.85 22.15
N LEU A 235 1.95 43.23 23.02
CA LEU A 235 1.15 43.93 24.01
C LEU A 235 2.03 44.69 25.01
N ALA A 236 3.11 44.06 25.50
CA ALA A 236 4.06 44.71 26.41
C ALA A 236 4.72 45.95 25.77
N VAL A 237 5.14 45.84 24.51
CA VAL A 237 5.68 46.99 23.76
C VAL A 237 4.64 48.10 23.65
N SER A 238 3.40 47.76 23.32
CA SER A 238 2.30 48.73 23.19
C SER A 238 2.01 49.45 24.50
N LEU A 239 1.96 48.72 25.62
CA LEU A 239 1.73 49.29 26.95
C LEU A 239 2.86 50.21 27.40
N ARG A 240 4.12 49.86 27.08
CA ARG A 240 5.28 50.73 27.33
C ARG A 240 5.19 52.04 26.54
N VAL A 241 4.84 51.96 25.25
CA VAL A 241 4.67 53.14 24.39
C VAL A 241 3.54 54.04 24.88
N GLN A 242 2.46 53.45 25.40
CA GLN A 242 1.34 54.18 25.99
C GLN A 242 1.64 54.74 27.39
N GLY A 243 2.83 54.47 27.94
CA GLY A 243 3.23 54.95 29.27
C GLY A 243 2.45 54.30 30.42
N TYR A 244 1.92 53.09 30.23
CA TYR A 244 1.23 52.38 31.29
C TYR A 244 2.16 52.15 32.49
N LYS A 245 1.68 52.48 33.69
CA LYS A 245 2.38 52.23 34.95
C LYS A 245 1.54 51.29 35.80
N LYS A 246 2.19 50.28 36.37
CA LYS A 246 1.59 49.38 37.36
C LYS A 246 1.11 50.21 38.55
N VAL A 247 -0.20 50.14 38.85
CA VAL A 247 -0.87 50.85 39.95
C VAL A 247 -1.13 49.92 41.12
#